data_AF-A0A383AEE1-F1
#
_entry.id   AF-A0A383AEE1-F1
#
_cell.length_a   1.000
_cell.length_b   1.000
_cell.length_c   1.000
_cell.angle_alpha   90.00
_cell.angle_beta   90.00
_cell.angle_gamma   90.00
#
_symmetry.space_group_name_H-M   'P 1'
#
loop_
_entity.id
_entity.type
_entity.pdbx_description
1 polymer ?
#
loop_
_entity_poly.entity_id
_entity_poly.type
_entity_poly.pdbx_seq_one_letter_code
_entity_poly.pdbx_strand_id
1 'polypeptide(L)'
;MPVEVGTDEERIMLGRWIQKGQGLIVGGSPLGGAYLDPNIERPQNIQEKSEEYIKFDHHAAEELPHLKGRFRYELEKYYRDRYGPYLPKD
;
A
#
# COMPACT_ATOMS: atom_id res chain seq x y z
N MET A 1 -15.95 8.17 2.52
CA MET A 1 -15.84 9.05 1.34
C MET A 1 -14.41 8.93 0.88
N PRO A 2 -14.15 8.77 -0.43
CA PRO A 2 -12.78 8.68 -0.92
C PRO A 2 -11.95 9.88 -0.46
N VAL A 3 -10.69 9.63 -0.15
CA VAL A 3 -9.74 10.68 0.21
C VAL A 3 -9.53 11.61 -0.98
N GLU A 4 -9.56 12.91 -0.73
CA GLU A 4 -9.36 13.91 -1.76
C GLU A 4 -7.90 13.96 -2.24
N VAL A 5 -7.75 14.24 -3.53
CA VAL A 5 -6.44 14.30 -4.18
C VAL A 5 -5.69 15.55 -3.71
N GLY A 6 -4.47 15.35 -3.25
CA GLY A 6 -3.56 16.41 -2.82
C GLY A 6 -3.63 16.75 -1.33
N THR A 7 -4.46 16.04 -0.55
CA THR A 7 -4.57 16.31 0.89
C THR A 7 -3.51 15.58 1.72
N ASP A 8 -3.41 15.94 2.99
CA ASP A 8 -2.51 15.30 3.93
C ASP A 8 -2.98 13.87 4.28
N GLU A 9 -4.29 13.62 4.20
CA GLU A 9 -4.86 12.28 4.33
C GLU A 9 -4.41 11.37 3.18
N GLU A 10 -4.34 11.87 1.93
CA GLU A 10 -3.80 11.10 0.81
C GLU A 10 -2.33 10.76 1.06
N ARG A 11 -1.55 11.76 1.49
CA ARG A 11 -0.13 11.58 1.83
C ARG A 11 0.04 10.53 2.93
N ILE A 12 -0.77 10.56 3.98
CA ILE A 12 -0.66 9.61 5.09
C ILE A 12 -1.07 8.21 4.64
N MET A 13 -2.19 8.08 3.93
CA MET A 13 -2.73 6.80 3.47
C MET A 13 -1.77 6.11 2.50
N LEU A 14 -1.34 6.80 1.44
CA LEU A 14 -0.41 6.27 0.46
C LEU A 14 0.97 5.98 1.08
N GLY A 15 1.45 6.86 1.96
CA GLY A 15 2.72 6.69 2.64
C GLY A 15 2.74 5.44 3.52
N ARG A 16 1.68 5.20 4.30
CA ARG A 16 1.51 3.98 5.11
C ARG A 16 1.42 2.73 4.23
N TRP A 17 0.76 2.82 3.08
CA TRP A 17 0.65 1.70 2.15
C TRP A 17 2.03 1.31 1.61
N ILE A 18 2.83 2.30 1.20
CA ILE A 18 4.21 2.08 0.76
C ILE A 18 5.02 1.45 1.91
N GLN A 19 4.99 2.02 3.10
CA GLN A 19 5.78 1.58 4.25
C GLN A 19 5.43 0.14 4.67
N LYS A 20 4.14 -0.18 4.85
CA LYS A 20 3.68 -1.51 5.30
C LYS A 20 3.99 -2.62 4.29
N GLY A 21 4.04 -2.30 3.00
CA GLY A 21 4.40 -3.26 1.97
C GLY A 21 5.90 -3.53 1.82
N GLN A 22 6.77 -2.76 2.50
CA GLN A 22 8.22 -2.92 2.36
C GLN A 22 8.68 -4.31 2.84
N GLY A 23 9.45 -4.99 1.99
CA GLY A 23 9.97 -6.32 2.29
C GLY A 23 8.93 -7.46 2.23
N LEU A 24 7.68 -7.17 1.86
CA LEU A 24 6.65 -8.17 1.63
C LEU A 24 6.48 -8.43 0.13
N ILE A 25 6.48 -9.70 -0.28
CA ILE A 25 6.24 -10.10 -1.67
C ILE A 25 4.88 -9.57 -2.16
N VAL A 26 3.85 -9.68 -1.31
CA VAL A 26 2.49 -9.18 -1.60
C VAL A 26 2.45 -7.67 -1.86
N GLY A 27 3.43 -6.92 -1.31
CA GLY A 27 3.59 -5.49 -1.53
C GLY A 27 4.09 -5.10 -2.91
N GLY A 28 4.47 -6.06 -3.77
CA GLY A 28 4.77 -5.84 -5.18
C GLY A 28 3.53 -5.77 -6.09
N SER A 29 2.35 -6.11 -5.56
CA SER A 29 1.10 -6.11 -6.33
C SER A 29 0.63 -4.68 -6.64
N PRO A 30 -0.20 -4.49 -7.69
CA PRO A 30 -0.92 -3.24 -7.86
C PRO A 30 -1.79 -2.89 -6.64
N LEU A 31 -1.98 -1.60 -6.36
CA LEU A 31 -2.84 -1.14 -5.27
C LEU A 31 -4.26 -1.73 -5.40
N GLY A 32 -4.70 -2.42 -4.35
CA GLY A 32 -5.97 -3.13 -4.26
C GLY A 32 -5.96 -4.53 -4.87
N GLY A 33 -4.82 -4.98 -5.39
CA GLY A 33 -4.63 -6.27 -6.04
C GLY A 33 -3.76 -7.25 -5.26
N ALA A 34 -3.36 -6.92 -4.03
CA ALA A 34 -2.58 -7.84 -3.21
C ALA A 34 -3.43 -9.06 -2.80
N TYR A 35 -2.84 -10.25 -2.84
CA TYR A 35 -3.49 -11.48 -2.39
C TYR A 35 -2.47 -12.45 -1.79
N LEU A 36 -2.97 -13.40 -0.98
CA LEU A 36 -2.18 -14.51 -0.46
C LEU A 36 -2.58 -15.78 -1.20
N ASP A 37 -1.61 -16.43 -1.84
CA ASP A 37 -1.78 -17.79 -2.30
C ASP A 37 -1.87 -18.72 -1.07
N PRO A 38 -2.99 -19.45 -0.88
CA PRO A 38 -3.18 -20.36 0.25
C PRO A 38 -2.28 -21.60 0.18
N ASN A 39 -1.66 -21.90 -0.96
CA ASN A 39 -0.81 -23.07 -1.14
C ASN A 39 0.66 -22.82 -0.77
N ILE A 40 1.02 -21.58 -0.43
CA ILE A 40 2.40 -21.22 -0.06
C ILE A 40 2.48 -21.13 1.46
N GLU A 41 3.30 -21.98 2.07
CA GLU A 41 3.63 -21.88 3.48
C GLU A 41 4.63 -20.74 3.73
N ARG A 42 4.38 -19.97 4.79
CA ARG A 42 5.20 -18.81 5.18
C ARG A 42 5.48 -18.89 6.68
N PRO A 43 6.63 -18.38 7.16
CA PRO A 43 6.84 -18.16 8.59
C PRO A 43 5.68 -17.35 9.19
N GLN A 44 5.24 -17.69 10.40
CA GLN A 44 4.05 -17.10 11.02
C GLN A 44 4.09 -15.56 11.05
N ASN A 45 5.24 -14.98 11.39
CA ASN A 45 5.43 -13.53 11.42
C ASN A 45 5.30 -12.87 10.03
N ILE A 46 5.60 -13.58 8.95
CA ILE A 46 5.44 -13.10 7.57
C ILE A 46 3.99 -13.28 7.12
N GLN A 47 3.34 -14.37 7.53
CA GLN A 47 1.93 -14.62 7.27
C GLN A 47 1.07 -13.48 7.86
N GLU A 48 1.23 -13.19 9.16
CA GLU A 48 0.49 -12.14 9.86
C GLU A 48 0.69 -10.76 9.21
N LYS A 49 1.94 -10.37 8.91
CA LYS A 49 2.24 -9.10 8.23
C LYS A 49 1.63 -9.03 6.83
N SER A 50 1.61 -10.13 6.09
CA SER A 50 1.04 -10.18 4.75
C SER A 50 -0.47 -10.04 4.78
N GLU A 51 -1.15 -10.69 5.74
CA GLU A 51 -2.59 -10.57 5.93
C GLU A 51 -3.00 -9.16 6.34
N GLU A 52 -2.27 -8.55 7.27
CA GLU A 52 -2.48 -7.15 7.66
C GLU A 52 -2.29 -6.21 6.47
N TYR A 53 -1.22 -6.41 5.69
CA TYR A 53 -0.96 -5.60 4.51
C TYR A 53 -2.06 -5.74 3.47
N ILE A 54 -2.57 -6.94 3.19
CA ILE A 54 -3.63 -7.16 2.20
C ILE A 54 -4.94 -6.49 2.63
N LYS A 55 -5.32 -6.62 3.89
CA LYS A 55 -6.49 -5.90 4.43
C LYS A 55 -6.34 -4.40 4.22
N PHE A 56 -5.15 -3.87 4.48
CA PHE A 56 -4.85 -2.46 4.28
C PHE A 56 -4.79 -2.06 2.80
N ASP A 57 -4.29 -2.92 1.91
CA ASP A 57 -4.21 -2.70 0.47
C ASP A 57 -5.60 -2.53 -0.16
N HIS A 58 -6.54 -3.42 0.17
CA HIS A 58 -7.90 -3.31 -0.31
C HIS A 58 -8.60 -2.07 0.23
N HIS A 59 -8.43 -1.76 1.51
CA HIS A 59 -8.97 -0.53 2.10
C HIS A 59 -8.38 0.74 1.46
N ALA A 60 -7.06 0.79 1.28
CA ALA A 60 -6.39 1.92 0.63
C ALA A 60 -6.88 2.11 -0.81
N ALA A 61 -7.23 1.04 -1.53
CA ALA A 61 -7.79 1.12 -2.87
C ALA A 61 -9.24 1.64 -2.92
N GLU A 62 -10.00 1.50 -1.83
CA GLU A 62 -11.32 2.12 -1.68
C GLU A 62 -11.20 3.61 -1.35
N GLU A 63 -10.24 3.96 -0.50
CA GLU A 63 -9.97 5.34 -0.10
C GLU A 63 -9.26 6.15 -1.20
N LEU A 64 -8.44 5.51 -2.05
CA LEU A 64 -7.65 6.14 -3.11
C LEU A 64 -8.01 5.58 -4.51
N PRO A 65 -9.26 5.71 -4.97
CA PRO A 65 -9.73 5.07 -6.20
C PRO A 65 -9.01 5.53 -7.47
N HIS A 66 -8.44 6.75 -7.49
CA HIS A 66 -7.65 7.29 -8.61
C HIS A 66 -6.24 6.69 -8.71
N LEU A 67 -5.79 5.99 -7.68
CA LEU A 67 -4.49 5.30 -7.63
C LEU A 67 -4.63 3.77 -7.77
N LYS A 68 -5.85 3.24 -7.67
CA LYS A 68 -6.13 1.80 -7.75
C LYS A 68 -5.57 1.20 -9.04
N GLY A 69 -4.96 0.02 -8.92
CA GLY A 69 -4.39 -0.72 -10.05
C GLY A 69 -3.01 -0.23 -10.51
N ARG A 70 -2.45 0.83 -9.90
CA ARG A 70 -1.07 1.25 -10.16
C ARG A 70 -0.08 0.38 -9.38
N PHE A 71 1.06 0.10 -9.97
CA PHE A 71 2.13 -0.66 -9.32
C PHE A 71 2.88 0.19 -8.30
N ARG A 72 3.53 -0.51 -7.35
CA ARG A 72 4.30 0.11 -6.27
C ARG A 72 5.29 1.18 -6.76
N TYR A 73 6.06 0.90 -7.80
CA TYR A 73 7.07 1.85 -8.31
C TYR A 73 6.43 3.15 -8.84
N GLU A 74 5.23 3.06 -9.42
CA GLU A 74 4.48 4.23 -9.90
C GLU A 74 3.98 5.07 -8.73
N LEU A 75 3.51 4.40 -7.68
CA LEU A 75 3.00 5.03 -6.46
C LEU A 75 4.12 5.65 -5.61
N GLU A 76 5.28 5.00 -5.52
CA GLU A 76 6.47 5.57 -4.89
C GLU A 76 6.98 6.81 -5.63
N LYS A 77 6.95 6.79 -6.97
CA LYS A 77 7.26 7.98 -7.78
C LYS A 77 6.23 9.08 -7.55
N TYR A 78 4.94 8.76 -7.66
CA TYR A 78 3.84 9.70 -7.43
C TYR A 78 3.95 10.37 -6.06
N TYR A 79 4.20 9.57 -5.01
CA TYR A 79 4.39 10.06 -3.66
C TYR A 79 5.56 11.03 -3.58
N ARG A 80 6.71 10.64 -4.11
CA ARG A 80 7.93 11.45 -4.08
C ARG A 80 7.77 12.77 -4.80
N ASP A 81 7.20 12.73 -6.00
CA ASP A 81 7.01 13.90 -6.85
C ASP A 81 6.06 14.92 -6.20
N ARG A 82 5.13 14.46 -5.35
CA ARG A 82 4.11 15.31 -4.73
C ARG A 82 4.42 15.74 -3.30
N TYR A 83 4.94 14.83 -2.48
CA TYR A 83 5.07 15.00 -1.03
C TYR A 83 6.52 14.99 -0.54
N GLY A 84 7.47 14.69 -1.43
CA GLY A 84 8.87 14.54 -1.09
C GLY A 84 9.25 13.11 -0.67
N PRO A 85 10.52 12.89 -0.31
CA PRO A 85 11.08 11.55 -0.18
C PRO A 85 10.75 10.84 1.14
N TYR A 86 10.16 11.54 2.11
CA TYR A 86 9.99 11.03 3.47
C TYR A 86 8.58 10.46 3.66
N LEU A 87 8.52 9.17 4.01
CA LEU A 87 7.29 8.50 4.41
C LEU A 87 6.82 9.01 5.78
N PRO A 88 5.51 8.93 6.09
CA PRO A 88 5.00 9.27 7.41
C PRO A 88 5.68 8.43 8.49
N LYS A 89 5.81 9.01 9.69
CA LYS A 89 6.19 8.24 10.88
C LYS A 89 4.98 7.41 11.34
N ASP A 90 5.28 6.26 11.94
CA ASP A 90 4.26 5.42 12.60
C ASP A 90 3.57 6.18 13.74
#